data_AF-A0A7C5BHR7-F1
#
_entry.id   AF-A0A7C5BHR7-F1
#
_cell.length_a   1.000
_cell.length_b   1.000
_cell.length_c   1.000
_cell.angle_alpha   90.00
_cell.angle_beta   90.00
_cell.angle_gamma   90.00
#
_symmetry.space_group_name_H-M   'P 1'
#
loop_
_entity.id
_entity.type
_entity.pdbx_description
1 polymer ?
#
loop_
_entity_poly.entity_id
_entity_poly.type
_entity_poly.pdbx_seq_one_letter_code
_entity_poly.pdbx_strand_id
1 'polypeptide(L)'
;MSINTGSRGLLPARMLNEFVYCPRLFYLEFVEGEFQDSADTIDGTARHRRVDVETGELQLPEALGSSADAIKIHARSVTLSGRESGLIARMDLVEGRGKKLYPVEYKKGEKPDLRDGAWPTDIIQVVAQAIILRENGYECDEGIIYYFGTKERVPIAITEERVKGTMDEIG
;
A
#
# COMPACT_ATOMS: atom_id res chain seq x y z
N MET A 1 -10.03 -18.75 -3.70
CA MET A 1 -9.31 -19.51 -2.64
C MET A 1 -8.89 -18.45 -1.64
N SER A 2 -9.68 -18.21 -0.59
CA SER A 2 -9.48 -17.04 0.28
C SER A 2 -8.25 -17.23 1.18
N ILE A 3 -7.47 -16.17 1.39
CA ILE A 3 -6.37 -16.17 2.34
C ILE A 3 -6.99 -16.21 3.74
N ASN A 4 -6.84 -17.32 4.46
CA ASN A 4 -7.44 -17.50 5.78
C ASN A 4 -6.63 -16.71 6.83
N THR A 5 -7.09 -15.54 7.23
CA THR A 5 -6.45 -14.65 8.24
C THR A 5 -6.63 -15.14 9.70
N GLY A 6 -6.70 -16.46 9.91
CA GLY A 6 -6.88 -17.07 11.22
C GLY A 6 -5.62 -16.92 12.10
N SER A 7 -5.74 -16.17 13.20
CA SER A 7 -4.71 -15.81 14.21
C SER A 7 -3.73 -14.71 13.74
N ARG A 8 -4.08 -13.46 14.10
CA ARG A 8 -3.96 -12.23 13.27
C ARG A 8 -2.57 -11.57 13.24
N GLY A 9 -1.76 -11.90 12.24
CA GLY A 9 -0.74 -11.00 11.69
C GLY A 9 -1.32 -10.07 10.61
N LEU A 10 -0.70 -8.91 10.37
CA LEU A 10 -1.06 -8.04 9.25
C LEU A 10 -0.48 -8.62 7.95
N LEU A 11 -1.26 -8.62 6.85
CA LEU A 11 -0.83 -9.10 5.54
C LEU A 11 -0.06 -7.99 4.78
N PRO A 12 1.22 -8.21 4.42
CA PRO A 12 1.96 -7.26 3.58
C PRO A 12 1.30 -7.09 2.20
N ALA A 13 1.00 -5.86 1.79
CA ALA A 13 0.37 -5.55 0.50
C ALA A 13 1.18 -6.04 -0.71
N ARG A 14 2.51 -6.15 -0.58
CA ARG A 14 3.39 -6.77 -1.59
C ARG A 14 2.99 -8.22 -1.90
N MET A 15 2.51 -8.97 -0.91
CA MET A 15 2.15 -10.38 -1.08
C MET A 15 0.92 -10.56 -1.99
N LEU A 16 0.12 -9.52 -2.19
CA LEU A 16 -1.00 -9.54 -3.15
C LEU A 16 -0.51 -9.70 -4.59
N ASN A 17 0.68 -9.18 -4.92
CA ASN A 17 1.28 -9.39 -6.24
C ASN A 17 1.58 -10.86 -6.51
N GLU A 18 2.10 -11.56 -5.50
CA GLU A 18 2.55 -12.95 -5.61
C GLU A 18 1.36 -13.92 -5.57
N PHE A 19 0.33 -13.61 -4.77
CA PHE A 19 -0.91 -14.38 -4.72
C PHE A 19 -1.67 -14.38 -6.05
N VAL A 20 -1.82 -13.21 -6.67
CA VAL A 20 -2.52 -13.05 -7.97
C VAL A 20 -1.74 -13.72 -9.12
N TYR A 21 -0.41 -13.82 -9.01
CA TYR A 21 0.44 -14.41 -10.05
C TYR A 21 0.58 -15.94 -9.93
N CYS A 22 0.78 -16.50 -8.73
CA CYS A 22 0.89 -17.94 -8.53
C CYS A 22 0.59 -18.36 -7.08
N PRO A 23 -0.62 -18.90 -6.79
CA PRO A 23 -1.00 -19.34 -5.43
C PRO A 23 -0.08 -20.42 -4.84
N ARG A 24 0.57 -21.22 -5.70
CA ARG A 24 1.51 -22.28 -5.29
C ARG A 24 2.88 -21.73 -4.87
N LEU A 25 3.40 -20.70 -5.56
CA LEU A 25 4.65 -20.06 -5.15
C LEU A 25 4.45 -19.28 -3.86
N PHE A 26 3.32 -18.58 -3.73
CA PHE A 26 2.87 -17.94 -2.48
C PHE A 26 2.89 -18.92 -1.29
N TYR A 27 2.32 -20.12 -1.46
CA TYR A 27 2.29 -21.13 -0.40
C TYR A 27 3.71 -21.62 -0.03
N LEU A 28 4.59 -21.81 -1.02
CA LEU A 28 5.96 -22.27 -0.78
C LEU A 28 6.84 -21.21 -0.11
N GLU A 29 6.70 -19.93 -0.50
CA GLU A 29 7.53 -18.84 0.01
C GLU A 29 7.09 -18.31 1.38
N PHE A 30 5.78 -18.32 1.69
CA PHE A 30 5.24 -17.63 2.86
C PHE A 30 4.48 -18.53 3.85
N VAL A 31 4.03 -19.71 3.43
CA VAL A 31 3.32 -20.66 4.31
C VAL A 31 4.22 -21.84 4.71
N GLU A 32 4.94 -22.46 3.77
CA GLU A 32 5.95 -23.48 4.11
C GLU A 32 7.29 -22.87 4.56
N GLY A 33 7.63 -21.67 4.08
CA GLY A 33 8.68 -20.83 4.64
C GLY A 33 8.17 -19.98 5.81
N GLU A 34 7.42 -20.59 6.75
CA GLU A 34 6.80 -19.95 7.92
C GLU A 34 7.56 -18.69 8.34
N PHE A 35 6.93 -17.52 8.15
CA PHE A 35 7.30 -16.22 8.72
C PHE A 35 8.68 -16.26 9.42
N GLN A 36 9.77 -16.20 8.63
CA GLN A 36 11.06 -15.87 9.23
C GLN A 36 10.87 -14.48 9.81
N ASP A 37 10.66 -14.44 11.12
CA ASP A 37 10.53 -13.23 11.91
C ASP A 37 11.63 -12.26 11.48
N SER A 38 11.28 -11.27 10.64
CA SER A 38 11.95 -9.99 10.76
C SER A 38 11.69 -9.58 12.20
N ALA A 39 12.73 -9.16 12.92
CA ALA A 39 12.76 -8.92 14.35
C ALA A 39 11.80 -7.79 14.85
N ASP A 40 10.72 -7.50 14.14
CA ASP A 40 9.73 -6.47 14.38
C ASP A 40 8.43 -7.01 15.01
N THR A 41 8.31 -8.31 15.26
CA THR A 41 7.13 -8.94 15.88
C THR A 41 7.05 -8.74 17.41
N ILE A 42 7.96 -8.02 18.07
CA ILE A 42 7.93 -7.83 19.54
C ILE A 42 8.13 -6.36 19.93
N ASP A 43 7.09 -5.54 19.76
CA ASP A 43 6.67 -4.53 20.77
C ASP A 43 5.23 -4.05 20.48
N GLY A 44 4.33 -5.02 20.34
CA GLY A 44 2.92 -4.80 20.09
C GLY A 44 2.16 -4.35 21.34
N THR A 45 2.43 -3.17 21.90
CA THR A 45 1.41 -2.47 22.74
C THR A 45 1.62 -0.95 22.92
N ALA A 46 2.75 -0.32 22.57
CA ALA A 46 2.98 1.07 23.00
C ALA A 46 3.69 2.02 22.02
N ARG A 47 3.84 1.67 20.73
CA ARG A 47 4.46 2.55 19.70
C ARG A 47 3.55 2.89 18.52
N HIS A 48 2.24 2.96 18.77
CA HIS A 48 1.33 3.54 17.78
C HIS A 48 1.68 5.01 17.56
N ARG A 49 1.75 5.41 16.28
CA ARG A 49 1.86 6.80 15.80
C ARG A 49 3.28 7.36 15.65
N ARG A 50 4.27 6.54 15.30
CA ARG A 50 5.48 7.04 14.61
C ARG A 50 5.62 6.36 13.26
N VAL A 51 5.46 7.16 12.21
CA VAL A 51 5.97 6.84 10.90
C VAL A 51 7.49 6.77 11.09
N ASP A 52 8.08 5.59 10.98
CA ASP A 52 9.53 5.48 10.85
C ASP A 52 9.88 6.03 9.47
N VAL A 53 10.40 7.26 9.45
CA VAL A 53 10.67 8.02 8.23
C VAL A 53 12.17 8.02 7.99
N GLU A 54 12.62 7.37 6.92
CA GLU A 54 13.99 7.51 6.43
C GLU A 54 14.18 8.69 5.46
N THR A 55 13.13 9.45 5.11
CA THR A 55 13.18 10.88 4.67
C THR A 55 11.79 11.38 4.25
N GLY A 56 11.33 12.50 4.85
CA GLY A 56 10.07 13.20 4.52
C GLY A 56 8.91 12.92 5.50
N GLU A 57 8.51 13.93 6.28
CA GLU A 57 7.48 13.80 7.30
C GLU A 57 6.09 13.56 6.70
N LEU A 58 5.46 12.43 7.04
CA LEU A 58 3.99 12.33 7.01
C LEU A 58 3.44 12.93 8.30
N GLN A 59 2.86 14.11 8.19
CA GLN A 59 2.19 14.74 9.33
C GLN A 59 0.81 14.13 9.51
N LEU A 60 0.48 13.83 10.77
CA LEU A 60 -0.81 13.24 11.15
C LEU A 60 -1.98 14.09 10.64
N PRO A 61 -3.07 13.48 10.14
CA PRO A 61 -4.24 14.22 9.64
C PRO A 61 -4.86 15.20 10.65
N GLU A 62 -4.70 14.91 11.95
CA GLU A 62 -5.16 15.74 13.08
C GLU A 62 -4.38 17.08 13.18
N ALA A 63 -3.14 17.11 12.71
CA ALA A 63 -2.27 18.30 12.74
C ALA A 63 -2.43 19.20 11.50
N LEU A 64 -3.09 18.70 10.45
CA LEU A 64 -3.33 19.43 9.20
C LEU A 64 -4.58 20.31 9.36
N GLY A 65 -4.38 21.50 9.93
CA GLY A 65 -5.43 22.53 10.05
C GLY A 65 -6.02 22.94 8.70
N SER A 66 -7.29 23.36 8.71
CA SER A 66 -8.12 23.73 7.55
C SER A 66 -7.68 25.04 6.85
N SER A 67 -6.41 25.20 6.53
CA SER A 67 -5.89 26.38 5.82
C SER A 67 -5.58 26.07 4.36
N ALA A 68 -5.84 27.04 3.49
CA ALA A 68 -5.63 26.97 2.04
C ALA A 68 -4.16 26.78 1.61
N ASP A 69 -3.22 26.82 2.56
CA ASP A 69 -1.81 26.46 2.43
C ASP A 69 -1.55 25.00 2.82
N ALA A 70 -2.32 24.08 2.24
CA ALA A 70 -2.04 22.66 2.44
C ALA A 70 -0.59 22.36 1.97
N ILE A 71 0.25 21.85 2.87
CA ILE A 71 1.67 21.60 2.60
C ILE A 71 1.78 20.47 1.57
N LYS A 72 2.68 20.63 0.58
CA LYS A 72 3.00 19.54 -0.34
C LYS A 72 3.77 18.46 0.42
N ILE A 73 3.21 17.27 0.48
CA ILE A 73 3.79 16.11 1.14
C ILE A 73 4.52 15.28 0.09
N HIS A 74 5.73 14.86 0.42
CA HIS A 74 6.56 13.94 -0.36
C HIS A 74 7.38 13.11 0.63
N ALA A 75 6.80 11.99 1.06
CA ALA A 75 7.36 11.12 2.10
C ALA A 75 7.80 9.80 1.50
N ARG A 76 9.03 9.36 1.79
CA ARG A 76 9.60 8.14 1.21
C ARG A 76 9.67 7.02 2.24
N SER A 77 9.56 5.78 1.76
CA SER A 77 9.68 4.58 2.59
C SER A 77 8.74 4.60 3.80
N VAL A 78 7.48 4.91 3.54
CA VAL A 78 6.45 5.02 4.57
C VAL A 78 5.90 3.64 4.88
N THR A 79 6.02 3.17 6.11
CA THR A 79 5.34 1.96 6.56
C THR A 79 4.08 2.31 7.34
N LEU A 80 2.92 1.86 6.85
CA LEU A 80 1.62 2.04 7.53
C LEU A 80 0.85 0.72 7.55
N SER A 81 0.02 0.57 8.57
CA SER A 81 -0.92 -0.56 8.69
C SER A 81 -2.36 -0.09 8.66
N GLY A 82 -3.20 -0.89 8.01
CA GLY A 82 -4.66 -0.81 8.04
C GLY A 82 -5.18 -1.96 8.90
N ARG A 83 -5.64 -1.66 10.12
CA ARG A 83 -6.12 -2.70 11.04
C ARG A 83 -7.49 -3.24 10.64
N GLU A 84 -8.30 -2.44 9.96
CA GLU A 84 -9.64 -2.85 9.53
C GLU A 84 -9.54 -3.75 8.31
N SER A 85 -8.70 -3.40 7.33
CA SER A 85 -8.36 -4.27 6.20
C SER A 85 -7.45 -5.44 6.55
N GLY A 86 -6.76 -5.39 7.69
CA GLY A 86 -5.75 -6.38 8.06
C GLY A 86 -4.46 -6.30 7.24
N LEU A 87 -4.19 -5.15 6.61
CA LEU A 87 -3.05 -4.94 5.71
C LEU A 87 -1.90 -4.17 6.38
N ILE A 88 -0.69 -4.39 5.88
CA ILE A 88 0.48 -3.53 6.13
C ILE A 88 1.20 -3.26 4.82
N ALA A 89 1.70 -2.04 4.62
CA ALA A 89 2.47 -1.72 3.43
C ALA A 89 3.64 -0.81 3.76
N ARG A 90 4.78 -1.10 3.14
CA ARG A 90 5.86 -0.14 2.92
C ARG A 90 5.63 0.50 1.55
N MET A 91 5.35 1.79 1.53
CA MET A 91 5.12 2.61 0.34
C MET A 91 6.43 3.30 -0.03
N ASP A 92 6.89 3.12 -1.27
CA ASP A 92 8.14 3.72 -1.76
C ASP A 92 8.11 5.23 -1.64
N LEU A 93 6.99 5.82 -2.04
CA LEU A 93 6.74 7.24 -2.00
C LEU A 93 5.24 7.51 -1.79
N VAL A 94 4.93 8.49 -0.95
CA VAL A 94 3.60 9.04 -0.78
C VAL A 94 3.68 10.53 -1.10
N GLU A 95 2.87 10.98 -2.05
CA GLU A 95 2.79 12.37 -2.46
C GLU A 95 1.39 12.92 -2.19
N GLY A 96 1.27 14.24 -2.07
CA GLY A 96 -0.04 14.85 -1.98
C GLY A 96 -0.01 16.24 -1.38
N ARG A 97 -1.17 16.73 -0.97
CA ARG A 97 -1.34 18.04 -0.37
C ARG A 97 -2.36 17.98 0.75
N GLY A 98 -1.95 18.34 1.96
CA GLY A 98 -2.82 18.25 3.13
C GLY A 98 -3.32 16.81 3.34
N LYS A 99 -4.63 16.61 3.46
CA LYS A 99 -5.21 15.28 3.67
C LYS A 99 -5.27 14.43 2.40
N LYS A 100 -5.17 15.03 1.22
CA LYS A 100 -5.22 14.31 -0.07
C LYS A 100 -3.85 13.75 -0.39
N LEU A 101 -3.67 12.46 -0.15
CA LEU A 101 -2.44 11.73 -0.42
C LEU A 101 -2.69 10.62 -1.44
N TYR A 102 -1.65 10.27 -2.19
CA TYR A 102 -1.64 9.12 -3.07
C TYR A 102 -0.28 8.41 -2.99
N PRO A 103 -0.26 7.07 -3.02
CA PRO A 103 0.97 6.33 -3.10
C PRO A 103 1.54 6.40 -4.53
N VAL A 104 2.86 6.32 -4.63
CA VAL A 104 3.59 6.16 -5.90
C VAL A 104 4.42 4.88 -5.79
N GLU A 105 3.98 3.84 -6.49
CA GLU A 105 4.62 2.54 -6.53
C GLU A 105 5.62 2.50 -7.69
N TYR A 106 6.86 2.11 -7.40
CA TYR A 106 7.92 2.07 -8.41
C TYR A 106 8.07 0.67 -9.03
N LYS A 107 8.07 0.61 -10.36
CA LYS A 107 8.23 -0.63 -11.12
C LYS A 107 9.41 -0.53 -12.08
N LYS A 108 10.34 -1.49 -12.01
CA LYS A 108 11.54 -1.51 -12.87
C LYS A 108 11.23 -1.73 -14.35
N GLY A 109 10.14 -2.43 -14.65
CA GLY A 109 9.77 -2.80 -16.02
C GLY A 109 9.23 -1.65 -16.85
N GLU A 110 8.82 -1.99 -18.07
CA GLU A 110 8.09 -1.10 -18.97
C GLU A 110 6.59 -1.16 -18.67
N LYS A 111 5.91 -0.05 -18.97
CA LYS A 111 4.46 0.03 -18.95
C LYS A 111 3.88 -1.01 -19.93
N PRO A 112 2.95 -1.87 -19.49
CA PRO A 112 2.34 -2.83 -20.40
C PRO A 112 1.32 -2.15 -21.31
N ASP A 113 1.16 -2.66 -22.54
CA ASP A 113 0.11 -2.25 -23.46
C ASP A 113 -1.22 -2.94 -23.11
N LEU A 114 -1.75 -2.58 -21.94
CA LEU A 114 -3.02 -3.06 -21.41
C LEU A 114 -4.01 -1.90 -21.30
N ARG A 115 -5.31 -2.21 -21.27
CA ARG A 115 -6.38 -1.21 -21.18
C ARG A 115 -6.19 -0.23 -20.02
N ASP A 116 -5.81 -0.74 -18.85
CA ASP A 116 -5.60 0.05 -17.64
C ASP A 116 -4.16 0.61 -17.54
N GLY A 117 -3.32 0.39 -18.55
CA GLY A 117 -1.94 0.89 -18.62
C GLY A 117 -1.00 0.33 -17.56
N ALA A 118 -1.41 -0.71 -16.84
CA ALA A 118 -0.66 -1.32 -15.74
C ALA A 118 -1.00 -2.80 -15.61
N TRP A 119 -0.11 -3.56 -14.97
CA TRP A 119 -0.38 -4.96 -14.64
C TRP A 119 -1.47 -5.05 -13.56
N PRO A 120 -2.39 -6.03 -13.63
CA PRO A 120 -3.43 -6.20 -12.60
C PRO A 120 -2.87 -6.31 -11.17
N THR A 121 -1.71 -6.93 -11.00
CA THR A 121 -0.98 -7.03 -9.73
C THR A 121 -0.59 -5.65 -9.20
N ASP A 122 -0.01 -4.80 -10.06
CA ASP A 122 0.44 -3.46 -9.67
C ASP A 122 -0.76 -2.58 -9.27
N ILE A 123 -1.90 -2.74 -9.96
CA ILE A 123 -3.15 -2.06 -9.63
C ILE A 123 -3.62 -2.46 -8.22
N ILE A 124 -3.68 -3.77 -7.94
CA ILE A 124 -4.11 -4.29 -6.63
C ILE A 124 -3.20 -3.79 -5.52
N GLN A 125 -1.88 -3.78 -5.74
CA GLN A 125 -0.91 -3.27 -4.75
C GLN A 125 -1.15 -1.79 -4.42
N VAL A 126 -1.33 -0.95 -5.45
CA VAL A 126 -1.60 0.48 -5.27
C VAL A 126 -2.95 0.72 -4.59
N VAL A 127 -3.97 -0.08 -4.91
CA VAL A 127 -5.28 0.01 -4.25
C VAL A 127 -5.18 -0.40 -2.78
N ALA A 128 -4.45 -1.46 -2.45
CA ALA A 128 -4.20 -1.87 -1.07
C ALA A 128 -3.48 -0.77 -0.27
N GLN A 129 -2.49 -0.10 -0.86
CA GLN A 129 -1.82 1.05 -0.24
C GLN A 129 -2.78 2.23 -0.02
N ALA A 130 -3.65 2.52 -0.99
CA ALA A 130 -4.67 3.56 -0.87
C ALA A 130 -5.68 3.27 0.25
N ILE A 131 -6.10 2.01 0.41
CA ILE A 131 -6.95 1.57 1.52
C ILE A 131 -6.28 1.87 2.87
N ILE A 132 -5.00 1.51 3.01
CA ILE A 132 -4.22 1.80 4.23
C ILE A 132 -4.14 3.30 4.49
N LEU A 133 -3.90 4.14 3.47
CA LEU A 133 -3.91 5.60 3.64
C LEU A 133 -5.27 6.11 4.12
N ARG A 134 -6.37 5.61 3.54
CA ARG A 134 -7.75 5.96 3.95
C ARG A 134 -8.01 5.59 5.41
N GLU A 135 -7.63 4.39 5.83
CA GLU A 135 -7.76 3.95 7.23
C GLU A 135 -6.95 4.80 8.21
N ASN A 136 -5.83 5.36 7.77
CA ASN A 136 -5.00 6.25 8.57
C ASN A 136 -5.48 7.72 8.55
N GLY A 137 -6.68 7.99 7.99
CA GLY A 137 -7.35 9.28 8.04
C GLY A 137 -6.98 10.25 6.90
N TYR A 138 -6.33 9.76 5.84
CA TYR A 138 -6.06 10.52 4.61
C TYR A 138 -7.18 10.30 3.58
N GLU A 139 -7.34 11.25 2.67
CA GLU A 139 -8.16 11.13 1.47
C GLU A 139 -7.27 10.59 0.34
N CYS A 140 -7.68 9.53 -0.34
CA CYS A 140 -6.89 8.92 -1.42
C CYS A 140 -7.82 8.42 -2.53
N ASP A 141 -7.96 9.20 -3.60
CA ASP A 141 -8.85 8.90 -4.74
C ASP A 141 -8.09 8.35 -5.95
N GLU A 142 -6.76 8.41 -5.92
CA GLU A 142 -5.87 7.90 -6.95
C GLU A 142 -4.61 7.32 -6.33
N GLY A 143 -3.91 6.48 -7.08
CA GLY A 143 -2.52 6.10 -6.83
C GLY A 143 -1.75 6.10 -8.15
N ILE A 144 -0.42 6.13 -8.08
CA ILE A 144 0.43 6.19 -9.27
C ILE A 144 1.31 4.96 -9.33
N ILE A 145 1.41 4.37 -10.51
CA ILE A 145 2.48 3.42 -10.83
C ILE A 145 3.49 4.14 -11.71
N TYR A 146 4.76 4.12 -11.32
CA TYR A 146 5.84 4.68 -12.12
C TYR A 146 6.72 3.57 -12.70
N TYR A 147 6.74 3.48 -14.03
CA TYR A 147 7.56 2.50 -14.76
C TYR A 147 8.90 3.10 -15.13
N PHE A 148 10.01 2.57 -14.59
CA PHE A 148 11.36 3.06 -14.89
C PHE A 148 11.77 2.83 -16.35
N GLY A 149 11.29 1.74 -16.97
CA GLY A 149 11.62 1.40 -18.36
C GLY A 149 11.14 2.47 -19.34
N THR A 150 9.91 2.95 -19.17
CA THR A 150 9.32 4.00 -20.04
C THR A 150 9.35 5.41 -19.44
N LYS A 151 9.69 5.53 -18.15
CA LYS A 151 9.62 6.77 -17.35
C LYS A 151 8.23 7.39 -17.29
N GLU A 152 7.21 6.56 -17.42
CA GLU A 152 5.81 7.01 -17.39
C GLU A 152 5.20 6.86 -16.00
N ARG A 153 4.29 7.79 -15.67
CA ARG A 153 3.39 7.72 -14.52
C ARG A 153 2.01 7.29 -15.01
N VAL A 154 1.51 6.20 -14.47
CA VAL A 154 0.19 5.65 -14.79
C VAL A 154 -0.73 5.90 -13.60
N PRO A 155 -1.70 6.82 -13.72
CA PRO A 155 -2.67 7.07 -12.66
C PRO A 155 -3.71 5.95 -12.59
N ILE A 156 -3.92 5.45 -11.38
CA ILE A 156 -4.87 4.40 -11.03
C ILE A 156 -5.94 5.03 -10.15
N ALA A 157 -7.15 5.23 -10.69
CA ALA A 157 -8.29 5.67 -9.90
C ALA A 157 -8.64 4.63 -8.82
N ILE A 158 -8.88 5.08 -7.59
CA ILE A 158 -9.30 4.24 -6.44
C ILE A 158 -10.82 4.28 -6.34
N THR A 159 -11.46 3.48 -7.18
CA THR A 159 -12.92 3.32 -7.19
C THR A 159 -13.38 2.30 -6.16
N GLU A 160 -14.63 2.40 -5.71
CA GLU A 160 -15.23 1.42 -4.80
C GLU A 160 -15.22 0.00 -5.38
N GLU A 161 -15.34 -0.16 -6.70
CA GLU A 161 -15.21 -1.45 -7.38
C GLU A 161 -13.81 -2.05 -7.19
N ARG A 162 -12.76 -1.25 -7.37
CA ARG A 162 -11.37 -1.71 -7.21
C ARG A 162 -11.03 -1.99 -5.74
N VAL A 163 -11.55 -1.18 -4.82
CA VAL A 163 -11.42 -1.40 -3.38
C VAL A 163 -12.07 -2.72 -2.99
N LYS A 164 -13.32 -2.93 -3.40
CA LYS A 164 -14.04 -4.17 -3.13
C LYS A 164 -13.31 -5.38 -3.73
N GLY A 165 -12.93 -5.32 -5.01
CA GLY A 165 -12.20 -6.41 -5.66
C GLY A 165 -10.88 -6.74 -4.96
N THR A 166 -10.16 -5.72 -4.47
CA THR A 166 -8.93 -5.94 -3.69
C THR A 166 -9.21 -6.62 -2.35
N MET A 167 -10.25 -6.18 -1.63
CA MET A 167 -10.64 -6.79 -0.36
C MET A 167 -11.15 -8.23 -0.51
N ASP A 168 -11.88 -8.52 -1.58
CA ASP A 168 -12.38 -9.88 -1.89
C ASP A 168 -11.22 -10.87 -2.15
N GLU A 169 -10.06 -10.41 -2.65
CA GLU A 169 -8.86 -11.24 -2.82
C GLU A 169 -8.12 -11.50 -1.49
N ILE A 170 -8.30 -10.62 -0.49
CA ILE A 170 -7.61 -10.69 0.81
C ILE A 170 -8.32 -11.65 1.78
N GLY A 171 -9.65 -11.78 1.73
CA GLY A 171 -10.39 -12.74 2.57
C GLY A 171 -11.72 -12.23 3.10
#